data_AF-A0A960T143-F1
#
_entry.id   AF-A0A960T143-F1
#
_cell.length_a   1.000
_cell.length_b   1.000
_cell.length_c   1.000
_cell.angle_alpha   90.00
_cell.angle_beta   90.00
_cell.angle_gamma   90.00
#
_symmetry.space_group_name_H-M   'P 1'
#
loop_
_entity.id
_entity.type
_entity.pdbx_description
1 polymer ?
#
loop_
_entity_poly.entity_id
_entity_poly.type
_entity_poly.pdbx_seq_one_letter_code
_entity_poly.pdbx_strand_id
1 'polypeptide(L)'
;MSGPAKVSSIEALEAFRADLIRYVEKARVALEDAESEVRRTRSWLEADRAQHWGMEIKKRKKRLEMAEADYYNARITRPTESHTAHKHMVARAQRALEEAEAKALVVKKWRERFDNVVLPLVRQLDPAFFMVSQQLP
;
A
#
# COMPACT_ATOMS: atom_id res chain seq x y z
N MET A 1 49.25 -10.25 17.36
CA MET A 1 50.44 -10.15 16.49
C MET A 1 50.06 -9.33 15.27
N SER A 2 50.25 -8.01 15.29
CA SER A 2 50.05 -7.17 14.10
C SER A 2 51.41 -6.95 13.43
N GLY A 3 51.61 -7.59 12.28
CA GLY A 3 52.74 -7.31 11.40
C GLY A 3 52.49 -6.05 10.56
N PRO A 4 53.54 -5.44 9.99
CA PRO A 4 53.40 -4.26 9.13
C PRO A 4 52.51 -4.57 7.92
N ALA A 5 51.55 -3.68 7.64
CA ALA A 5 50.68 -3.78 6.49
C ALA A 5 51.50 -3.61 5.20
N LYS A 6 51.40 -4.57 4.28
CA LYS A 6 51.99 -4.46 2.93
C LYS A 6 51.11 -3.54 2.07
N VAL A 7 51.31 -2.23 2.18
CA VAL A 7 50.66 -1.23 1.32
C VAL A 7 51.46 -1.13 0.02
N SER A 8 50.83 -1.50 -1.10
CA SER A 8 51.45 -1.47 -2.44
C SER A 8 51.21 -0.16 -3.21
N SER A 9 50.15 0.59 -2.89
CA SER A 9 49.87 1.93 -3.42
C SER A 9 48.95 2.69 -2.45
N ILE A 10 49.30 3.94 -2.17
CA ILE A 10 48.51 4.82 -1.30
C ILE A 10 47.37 5.46 -2.10
N GLU A 11 47.63 5.81 -3.36
CA GLU A 11 46.65 6.40 -4.28
C GLU A 11 45.46 5.46 -4.52
N ALA A 12 45.72 4.15 -4.65
CA ALA A 12 44.66 3.15 -4.77
C ALA A 12 43.78 3.08 -3.51
N LEU A 13 44.36 3.26 -2.32
CA LEU A 13 43.60 3.30 -1.06
C LEU A 13 42.76 4.57 -0.94
N GLU A 14 43.28 5.71 -1.39
CA GLU A 14 42.53 6.98 -1.41
C GLU A 14 41.36 6.93 -2.39
N ALA A 15 41.58 6.42 -3.60
CA ALA A 15 40.54 6.22 -4.60
C ALA A 15 39.45 5.26 -4.09
N PHE A 16 39.86 4.12 -3.52
CA PHE A 16 38.94 3.16 -2.91
C PHE A 16 38.12 3.79 -1.79
N ARG A 17 38.74 4.58 -0.91
CA ARG A 17 38.04 5.29 0.16
C ARG A 17 36.98 6.25 -0.41
N ALA A 18 37.33 7.00 -1.46
CA ALA A 18 36.39 7.93 -2.09
C ALA A 18 35.20 7.19 -2.73
N ASP A 19 35.44 6.07 -3.40
CA ASP A 19 34.38 5.21 -3.95
C ASP A 19 33.51 4.58 -2.85
N LEU A 20 34.12 4.13 -1.76
CA LEU A 20 33.42 3.53 -0.63
C LEU A 20 32.46 4.52 0.04
N ILE A 21 32.89 5.76 0.26
CA ILE A 21 32.03 6.81 0.83
C ILE A 21 30.82 7.06 -0.06
N ARG A 22 31.04 7.22 -1.38
CA ARG A 22 29.95 7.41 -2.36
C ARG A 22 28.98 6.23 -2.37
N TYR A 23 29.50 5.01 -2.26
CA TYR A 23 28.68 3.81 -2.17
C TYR A 23 27.83 3.82 -0.90
N VAL A 24 28.44 4.08 0.26
CA VAL A 24 27.77 4.13 1.57
C VAL A 24 26.62 5.14 1.54
N GLU A 25 26.87 6.36 1.07
CA GLU A 25 25.83 7.40 0.95
C GLU A 25 24.64 6.92 0.11
N LYS A 26 24.89 6.36 -1.08
CA LYS A 26 23.83 5.85 -1.96
C LYS A 26 23.09 4.66 -1.35
N ALA A 27 23.82 3.75 -0.69
CA ALA A 27 23.24 2.57 -0.07
C ALA A 27 22.35 2.96 1.12
N ARG A 28 22.74 3.95 1.95
CA ARG A 28 21.90 4.47 3.04
C ARG A 28 20.57 4.98 2.51
N VAL A 29 20.63 5.88 1.52
CA VAL A 29 19.42 6.48 0.93
C VAL A 29 18.50 5.39 0.36
N ALA A 30 19.03 4.45 -0.42
CA ALA A 30 18.23 3.39 -1.00
C ALA A 30 17.58 2.47 0.04
N LEU A 31 18.30 2.15 1.12
CA LEU A 31 17.78 1.34 2.22
C LEU A 31 16.69 2.09 3.01
N GLU A 32 16.92 3.34 3.36
CA GLU A 32 15.95 4.21 4.05
C GLU A 32 14.67 4.41 3.21
N ASP A 33 14.81 4.62 1.90
CA ASP A 33 13.68 4.75 0.98
C ASP A 33 12.84 3.47 0.95
N ALA A 34 13.48 2.31 0.83
CA ALA A 34 12.78 1.03 0.83
C ALA A 34 11.99 0.81 2.13
N GLU A 35 12.59 1.11 3.29
CA GLU A 35 11.92 1.00 4.57
C GLU A 35 10.76 2.01 4.69
N SER A 36 10.97 3.24 4.22
CA SER A 36 9.96 4.29 4.20
C SER A 36 8.74 3.90 3.36
N GLU A 37 8.96 3.35 2.16
CA GLU A 37 7.88 2.88 1.28
C GLU A 37 7.07 1.75 1.92
N VAL A 38 7.73 0.81 2.60
CA VAL A 38 7.04 -0.25 3.36
C VAL A 38 6.15 0.35 4.45
N ARG A 39 6.68 1.27 5.26
CA ARG A 39 5.93 1.92 6.33
C ARG A 39 4.75 2.72 5.77
N ARG A 40 4.96 3.50 4.71
CA ARG A 40 3.90 4.27 4.03
C ARG A 40 2.81 3.36 3.47
N THR A 41 3.19 2.26 2.81
CA THR A 41 2.23 1.30 2.26
C THR A 41 1.41 0.65 3.37
N ARG A 42 2.04 0.31 4.50
CA ARG A 42 1.34 -0.21 5.68
C ARG A 42 0.30 0.79 6.21
N SER A 43 0.71 2.03 6.44
CA SER A 43 -0.20 3.09 6.89
C SER A 43 -1.33 3.36 5.90
N TRP A 44 -1.04 3.31 4.60
CA TRP A 44 -2.04 3.46 3.55
C TRP A 44 -3.07 2.31 3.57
N LEU A 45 -2.65 1.06 3.77
CA LEU A 45 -3.55 -0.08 3.88
C LEU A 45 -4.42 0.01 5.15
N GLU A 46 -3.82 0.33 6.30
CA GLU A 46 -4.47 0.29 7.60
C GLU A 46 -5.40 1.48 7.88
N ALA A 47 -4.94 2.69 7.59
CA ALA A 47 -5.69 3.91 7.88
C ALA A 47 -6.50 4.36 6.66
N ASP A 48 -5.81 4.66 5.56
CA ASP A 48 -6.43 5.32 4.41
C ASP A 48 -7.41 4.42 3.67
N ARG A 49 -6.97 3.25 3.18
CA ARG A 49 -7.81 2.36 2.36
C ARG A 49 -8.94 1.73 3.14
N ALA A 50 -8.70 1.33 4.39
CA ALA A 50 -9.75 0.78 5.24
C ALA A 50 -10.87 1.80 5.49
N GLN A 51 -10.51 3.05 5.82
CA GLN A 51 -11.47 4.13 6.01
C GLN A 51 -12.18 4.48 4.71
N HIS A 52 -11.44 4.62 3.61
CA HIS A 52 -11.97 4.95 2.30
C HIS A 52 -13.07 3.97 1.88
N TRP A 53 -12.79 2.66 1.89
CA TRP A 53 -13.77 1.65 1.51
C TRP A 53 -14.93 1.54 2.49
N GLY A 54 -14.69 1.73 3.80
CA GLY A 54 -15.76 1.82 4.79
C GLY A 54 -16.76 2.95 4.50
N MET A 55 -16.27 4.14 4.15
CA MET A 55 -17.10 5.29 3.79
C MET A 55 -17.81 5.08 2.44
N GLU A 56 -17.08 4.54 1.46
CA GLU A 56 -17.57 4.27 0.12
C GLU A 56 -18.67 3.18 0.11
N ILE A 57 -18.59 2.18 0.97
CA ILE A 57 -19.66 1.19 1.19
C ILE A 57 -20.89 1.87 1.79
N LYS A 58 -20.76 2.66 2.86
CA LYS A 58 -21.89 3.38 3.48
C LYS A 58 -22.61 4.26 2.46
N LYS A 59 -21.85 5.00 1.65
CA LYS A 59 -22.37 5.87 0.60
C LYS A 59 -23.13 5.09 -0.48
N ARG A 60 -22.61 3.93 -0.91
CA ARG A 60 -23.26 3.10 -1.93
C ARG A 60 -24.50 2.37 -1.39
N LYS A 61 -24.48 1.93 -0.12
CA LYS A 61 -25.67 1.39 0.57
C LYS A 61 -26.81 2.40 0.57
N LYS A 62 -26.54 3.64 0.99
CA LYS A 62 -27.54 4.72 0.93
C LYS A 62 -28.09 4.95 -0.47
N ARG A 63 -27.24 4.90 -1.51
CA ARG A 63 -27.69 5.05 -2.91
C ARG A 63 -28.57 3.89 -3.37
N LEU A 64 -28.27 2.67 -2.93
CA LEU A 64 -29.11 1.50 -3.22
C LEU A 64 -30.48 1.67 -2.56
N GLU A 65 -30.51 1.99 -1.26
CA GLU A 65 -31.75 2.25 -0.52
C GLU A 65 -32.60 3.33 -1.18
N MET A 66 -31.99 4.43 -1.63
CA MET A 66 -32.68 5.49 -2.37
C MET A 66 -33.24 4.99 -3.71
N ALA A 67 -32.46 4.24 -4.49
CA ALA A 67 -32.92 3.71 -5.77
C ALA A 67 -34.07 2.69 -5.60
N GLU A 68 -34.04 1.88 -4.54
CA GLU A 68 -35.10 0.94 -4.18
C GLU A 68 -36.37 1.69 -3.76
N ALA A 69 -36.24 2.73 -2.95
CA ALA A 69 -37.35 3.59 -2.57
C ALA A 69 -37.98 4.29 -3.78
N ASP A 70 -37.17 4.85 -4.68
CA ASP A 70 -37.64 5.48 -5.91
C ASP A 70 -38.37 4.48 -6.81
N TYR A 71 -37.83 3.26 -6.97
CA TYR A 71 -38.49 2.19 -7.72
C TYR A 71 -39.83 1.79 -7.10
N TYR A 72 -39.87 1.65 -5.77
CA TYR A 72 -41.10 1.33 -5.04
C TYR A 72 -42.17 2.41 -5.20
N ASN A 73 -41.78 3.68 -5.03
CA ASN A 73 -42.66 4.83 -5.19
C ASN A 73 -43.20 4.94 -6.62
N ALA A 74 -42.34 4.78 -7.63
CA ALA A 74 -42.75 4.79 -9.03
C ALA A 74 -43.80 3.70 -9.32
N ARG A 75 -43.61 2.50 -8.75
CA ARG A 75 -44.54 1.38 -8.90
C ARG A 75 -45.91 1.61 -8.25
N ILE A 76 -45.96 2.37 -7.15
CA ILE A 76 -47.22 2.74 -6.50
C ILE A 76 -47.92 3.88 -7.24
N THR A 77 -47.19 4.94 -7.57
CA THR A 77 -47.77 6.16 -8.16
C THR A 77 -48.17 5.97 -9.62
N ARG A 78 -47.46 5.11 -10.37
CA ARG A 78 -47.70 4.92 -11.80
C ARG A 78 -47.74 3.44 -12.21
N PRO A 79 -48.71 2.64 -11.74
CA PRO A 79 -48.70 1.18 -11.85
C PRO A 79 -48.75 0.64 -13.29
N THR A 80 -49.28 1.43 -14.23
CA THR A 80 -49.45 1.06 -15.63
C THR A 80 -48.26 1.45 -16.51
N GLU A 81 -47.30 2.23 -15.99
CA GLU A 81 -46.10 2.64 -16.72
C GLU A 81 -44.99 1.59 -16.64
N SER A 82 -44.12 1.57 -17.65
CA SER A 82 -42.92 0.73 -17.62
C SER A 82 -41.88 1.30 -16.66
N HIS A 83 -41.44 0.49 -15.69
CA HIS A 83 -40.42 0.88 -14.69
C HIS A 83 -39.04 0.27 -14.96
N THR A 84 -38.74 -0.08 -16.22
CA THR A 84 -37.45 -0.68 -16.61
C THR A 84 -36.27 0.21 -16.21
N ALA A 85 -36.38 1.53 -16.40
CA ALA A 85 -35.34 2.48 -16.02
C ALA A 85 -35.00 2.44 -14.51
N HIS A 86 -36.03 2.47 -13.65
CA HIS A 86 -35.85 2.37 -12.19
C HIS A 86 -35.25 1.02 -11.78
N LYS A 87 -35.70 -0.09 -12.40
CA LYS A 87 -35.12 -1.42 -12.18
C LYS A 87 -33.63 -1.47 -12.57
N HIS A 88 -33.26 -0.82 -13.68
CA HIS A 88 -31.85 -0.70 -14.08
C HIS A 88 -31.03 0.16 -13.12
N MET A 89 -31.61 1.23 -12.56
CA MET A 89 -30.95 2.08 -11.55
C MET A 89 -30.64 1.29 -10.28
N VAL A 90 -31.60 0.50 -9.77
CA VAL A 90 -31.38 -0.40 -8.62
C VAL A 90 -30.27 -1.41 -8.93
N ALA A 91 -30.35 -2.10 -10.08
CA ALA A 91 -29.34 -3.07 -10.49
C ALA A 91 -27.93 -2.46 -10.67
N ARG A 92 -27.84 -1.18 -11.06
CA ARG A 92 -26.57 -0.46 -11.14
C ARG A 92 -26.03 -0.11 -9.75
N ALA A 93 -26.90 0.36 -8.84
CA ALA A 93 -26.52 0.69 -7.47
C ALA A 93 -26.04 -0.56 -6.70
N GLN A 94 -26.74 -1.68 -6.89
CA GLN A 94 -26.38 -2.98 -6.32
C GLN A 94 -24.99 -3.44 -6.78
N ARG A 95 -24.74 -3.48 -8.10
CA ARG A 95 -23.43 -3.84 -8.65
C ARG A 95 -22.30 -2.94 -8.15
N ALA A 96 -22.55 -1.64 -8.03
CA ALA A 96 -21.57 -0.71 -7.50
C ALA A 96 -21.24 -1.00 -6.03
N LEU A 97 -22.23 -1.38 -5.21
CA LEU A 97 -22.04 -1.76 -3.82
C LEU A 97 -21.20 -3.04 -3.72
N GLU A 98 -21.56 -4.07 -4.49
CA GLU A 98 -20.82 -5.34 -4.55
C GLU A 98 -19.34 -5.13 -4.93
N GLU A 99 -19.08 -4.25 -5.91
CA GLU A 99 -17.71 -3.89 -6.30
C GLU A 99 -16.93 -3.26 -5.12
N ALA A 100 -17.56 -2.37 -4.37
CA ALA A 100 -16.92 -1.73 -3.22
C ALA A 100 -16.68 -2.72 -2.07
N GLU A 101 -17.62 -3.63 -1.82
CA GLU A 101 -17.47 -4.69 -0.82
C GLU A 101 -16.36 -5.69 -1.21
N ALA A 102 -16.28 -6.08 -2.49
CA ALA A 102 -15.20 -6.91 -3.01
C ALA A 102 -13.82 -6.25 -2.83
N LYS A 103 -13.70 -4.95 -3.15
CA LYS A 103 -12.46 -4.20 -2.93
C LYS A 103 -12.10 -4.07 -1.45
N ALA A 104 -13.08 -3.89 -0.57
CA ALA A 104 -12.86 -3.87 0.87
C ALA A 104 -12.33 -5.21 1.39
N LEU A 105 -12.83 -6.34 0.86
CA LEU A 105 -12.31 -7.68 1.20
C LEU A 105 -10.87 -7.87 0.75
N VAL A 106 -10.51 -7.38 -0.44
CA VAL A 106 -9.12 -7.40 -0.93
C VAL A 106 -8.22 -6.58 -0.01
N VAL A 107 -8.65 -5.38 0.40
CA VAL A 107 -7.89 -4.54 1.34
C VAL A 107 -7.75 -5.22 2.70
N LYS A 108 -8.81 -5.83 3.23
CA LYS A 108 -8.74 -6.61 4.47
C LYS A 108 -7.72 -7.75 4.38
N LYS A 109 -7.77 -8.53 3.30
CA LYS A 109 -6.81 -9.63 3.04
C LYS A 109 -5.37 -9.12 2.99
N TRP A 110 -5.13 -7.99 2.32
CA TRP A 110 -3.80 -7.39 2.28
C TRP A 110 -3.37 -6.87 3.64
N ARG A 111 -4.24 -6.24 4.44
CA ARG A 111 -3.90 -5.82 5.81
C ARG A 111 -3.43 -7.00 6.68
N GLU A 112 -4.10 -8.15 6.59
CA GLU A 112 -3.74 -9.35 7.36
C GLU A 112 -2.44 -10.01 6.85
N ARG A 113 -2.17 -9.92 5.54
CA ARG A 113 -1.04 -10.61 4.91
C ARG A 113 0.21 -9.74 4.76
N PHE A 114 0.06 -8.42 4.72
CA PHE A 114 1.13 -7.49 4.39
C PHE A 114 2.30 -7.64 5.36
N ASP A 115 2.04 -7.59 6.67
CA ASP A 115 3.09 -7.74 7.68
C ASP A 115 3.79 -9.11 7.57
N ASN A 116 3.02 -10.18 7.35
CA ASN A 116 3.58 -11.54 7.22
C ASN A 116 4.51 -11.69 6.01
N VAL A 117 4.26 -10.98 4.92
CA VAL A 117 5.06 -11.05 3.69
C VAL A 117 6.23 -10.07 3.72
N VAL A 118 5.99 -8.86 4.23
CA VAL A 118 6.94 -7.75 4.11
C VAL A 118 7.92 -7.70 5.28
N LEU A 119 7.50 -8.04 6.50
CA LEU A 119 8.37 -8.02 7.67
C LEU A 119 9.62 -8.91 7.53
N PRO A 120 9.54 -10.14 7.00
CA PRO A 120 10.74 -10.95 6.75
C PRO A 120 11.69 -10.32 5.73
N LEU A 121 11.16 -9.65 4.71
CA LEU A 121 11.96 -9.00 3.66
C LEU A 121 12.68 -7.77 4.20
N VAL A 122 12.01 -6.96 5.02
CA VAL A 122 12.65 -5.81 5.70
C VAL A 122 13.75 -6.29 6.64
N ARG A 123 13.51 -7.34 7.42
CA ARG A 123 14.52 -7.91 8.34
C ARG A 123 15.78 -8.42 7.63
N GLN A 124 15.66 -8.87 6.38
CA GLN A 124 16.83 -9.27 5.58
C GLN A 124 17.75 -8.09 5.25
N LEU A 125 17.25 -6.85 5.35
CA LEU A 125 18.03 -5.63 5.12
C LEU A 125 18.77 -5.17 6.39
N ASP A 126 18.40 -5.65 7.59
CA ASP A 126 19.01 -5.23 8.86
C ASP A 126 20.55 -5.36 8.87
N PRO A 127 21.18 -6.43 8.34
CA PRO A 127 22.63 -6.52 8.29
C PRO A 127 23.26 -5.47 7.36
N ALA A 128 22.61 -5.17 6.23
CA ALA A 128 23.08 -4.16 5.30
C ALA A 128 22.96 -2.75 5.92
N PHE A 129 21.84 -2.47 6.59
CA PHE A 129 21.66 -1.27 7.38
C PHE A 129 22.75 -1.14 8.45
N PHE A 130 23.00 -2.19 9.23
CA PHE A 130 24.01 -2.19 10.28
C PHE A 130 25.43 -1.96 9.72
N MET A 131 25.81 -2.66 8.66
CA MET A 131 27.11 -2.50 8.02
C MET A 131 27.31 -1.07 7.51
N VAL A 132 26.34 -0.54 6.77
CA VAL A 132 26.43 0.76 6.12
C VAL A 132 26.34 1.90 7.15
N SER A 133 25.64 1.71 8.27
CA SER A 133 25.48 2.74 9.32
C SER A 133 26.59 2.73 10.37
N GLN A 134 27.13 1.57 10.77
CA GLN A 134 28.06 1.45 11.89
C GLN A 134 29.47 0.99 11.54
N GLN A 135 29.67 0.27 10.43
CA GLN A 135 30.96 -0.36 10.13
C GLN A 135 31.73 0.28 8.99
N LEU A 136 31.04 1.02 8.12
CA LEU A 136 31.66 1.69 6.98
C LEU A 136 31.88 3.19 7.28
N PRO A 137 33.00 3.76 6.77
CA PRO A 137 33.41 5.14 7.05
C PRO A 137 32.47 6.21 6.49
#